data_AF-A0A5C6LJI6-F1
#
_entry.id   AF-A0A5C6LJI6-F1
#
_cell.length_a   1.000
_cell.length_b   1.000
_cell.length_c   1.000
_cell.angle_alpha   90.00
_cell.angle_beta   90.00
_cell.angle_gamma   90.00
#
_symmetry.space_group_name_H-M   'P 1'
#
loop_
_entity.id
_entity.type
_entity.pdbx_description
1 polymer ?
#
loop_
_entity_poly.entity_id
_entity_poly.type
_entity_poly.pdbx_seq_one_letter_code
_entity_poly.pdbx_strand_id
1 'polypeptide(L)'
;MTRKSELGLDLGFLHDKILLYASYYLYRSSNQLVSYPLPDITGAGSIIGNLPAVIRNNGLELVLSTQHIRHNHFEWASSLNITFGRNQLLRYPDPTIPMQTSAGFVEGQALSQLYVATAMGVDPATGTYLFADADHHPVPADKATESKPVDMAPVWLRRLEQ
;
A
#
# COMPACT_ATOMS: atom_id res chain seq x y z
N MET A 1 3.87 -19.73 4.95
CA MET A 1 3.39 -19.79 6.35
C MET A 1 3.18 -18.36 6.84
N THR A 2 2.14 -18.10 7.63
CA THR A 2 1.86 -16.75 8.13
C THR A 2 2.06 -16.71 9.64
N ARG A 3 2.89 -15.77 10.12
CA ARG A 3 3.04 -15.44 11.53
C ARG A 3 2.28 -14.15 11.81
N LYS A 4 1.42 -14.18 12.83
CA LYS A 4 0.64 -13.02 13.26
C LYS A 4 1.02 -12.64 14.69
N SER A 5 1.06 -11.35 14.96
CA SER A 5 1.22 -10.79 16.30
C SER A 5 0.36 -9.54 16.39
N GLU A 6 -0.31 -9.37 17.51
CA GLU A 6 -1.25 -8.28 17.73
C GLU A 6 -1.17 -7.85 19.19
N LEU A 7 -1.26 -6.54 19.42
CA LEU A 7 -1.36 -5.95 20.74
C LEU A 7 -2.59 -5.03 20.74
N GLY A 8 -3.56 -5.34 21.60
CA GLY A 8 -4.78 -4.56 21.76
C GLY A 8 -4.84 -3.84 23.10
N LEU A 9 -5.50 -2.69 23.10
CA LEU A 9 -5.87 -1.91 24.27
C LEU A 9 -7.35 -1.56 24.17
N ASP A 10 -8.10 -1.83 25.23
CA ASP A 10 -9.53 -1.52 25.33
C ASP A 10 -9.75 -0.68 26.59
N LEU A 11 -10.36 0.49 26.42
CA LEU A 11 -10.57 1.48 27.47
C LEU A 11 -12.01 1.99 27.45
N GLY A 12 -12.68 1.90 28.61
CA GLY A 12 -14.00 2.47 28.85
C GLY A 12 -13.95 3.67 29.80
N PHE A 13 -14.69 4.72 29.46
CA PHE A 13 -14.82 5.93 30.26
C PHE A 13 -16.29 6.32 30.46
N LEU A 14 -16.56 7.05 31.54
CA LEU A 14 -17.89 7.61 31.86
C LEU A 14 -19.00 6.54 31.94
N HIS A 15 -18.73 5.41 32.61
CA HIS A 15 -19.61 4.23 32.63
C HIS A 15 -19.86 3.71 31.21
N ASP A 16 -18.77 3.50 30.46
CA ASP A 16 -18.76 2.94 29.11
C ASP A 16 -19.56 3.74 28.07
N LYS A 17 -19.74 5.04 28.32
CA LYS A 17 -20.32 5.98 27.35
C LYS A 17 -19.32 6.42 26.29
N ILE A 18 -18.03 6.33 26.59
CA ILE A 18 -16.94 6.55 25.65
C ILE A 18 -16.06 5.30 25.68
N LEU A 19 -15.97 4.62 24.56
CA LEU A 19 -15.19 3.40 24.38
C LEU A 19 -14.09 3.69 23.35
N LEU A 20 -12.85 3.44 23.74
CA LEU A 20 -11.69 3.53 22.87
C LEU A 20 -11.05 2.16 22.76
N TYR A 21 -11.01 1.64 21.53
CA TYR A 21 -10.26 0.46 21.18
C TYR A 21 -9.09 0.86 20.29
N ALA A 22 -7.90 0.36 20.61
CA ALA A 22 -6.70 0.53 19.81
C ALA A 22 -6.03 -0.83 19.62
N SER A 23 -5.64 -1.16 18.39
CA SER A 23 -4.88 -2.38 18.10
C SER A 23 -3.69 -2.08 17.21
N TYR A 24 -2.55 -2.69 17.49
CA TYR A 24 -1.42 -2.73 16.58
C TYR A 24 -1.21 -4.17 16.11
N TYR A 25 -1.31 -4.39 14.81
CA TYR A 25 -1.10 -5.70 14.21
C TYR A 25 0.20 -5.76 13.41
N LEU A 26 0.79 -6.95 13.39
CA LEU A 26 1.97 -7.29 12.60
C LEU A 26 1.83 -8.70 12.04
N TYR A 27 1.58 -8.78 10.73
CA TYR A 27 1.44 -10.01 9.98
C TYR A 27 2.62 -10.17 9.04
N ARG A 28 3.30 -11.32 9.11
CA ARG A 28 4.37 -11.71 8.19
C ARG A 28 3.97 -13.00 7.49
N SER A 29 3.81 -12.93 6.17
CA SER A 29 3.45 -14.07 5.32
C SER A 29 4.63 -14.45 4.44
N SER A 30 4.95 -15.73 4.40
CA SER A 30 5.94 -16.32 3.49
C SER A 30 5.30 -17.32 2.53
N ASN A 31 5.98 -17.60 1.42
CA ASN A 31 5.59 -18.65 0.48
C ASN A 31 4.25 -18.33 -0.20
N GLN A 32 4.20 -17.18 -0.87
CA GLN A 32 2.98 -16.66 -1.49
C GLN A 32 2.59 -17.51 -2.69
N LEU A 33 1.29 -17.77 -2.85
CA LEU A 33 0.80 -18.42 -4.04
C LEU A 33 0.65 -17.36 -5.14
N VAL A 34 1.47 -17.45 -6.17
CA VAL A 34 1.52 -16.46 -7.26
C VAL A 34 1.44 -17.13 -8.62
N SER A 35 0.95 -16.38 -9.60
CA SER A 35 1.00 -16.79 -11.01
C SER A 35 2.35 -16.40 -11.60
N TYR A 36 3.07 -17.40 -12.12
CA TYR A 36 4.32 -17.23 -12.84
C TYR A 36 4.05 -17.29 -14.35
N PRO A 37 4.41 -16.25 -15.13
CA PRO A 37 4.33 -16.35 -16.57
C PRO A 37 5.32 -17.42 -17.07
N LEU A 38 4.87 -18.27 -17.98
CA LEU A 38 5.74 -19.21 -18.65
C LEU A 38 6.24 -18.62 -19.98
N PRO A 39 7.40 -19.07 -20.49
CA PRO A 39 7.84 -18.70 -21.82
C PRO A 39 6.79 -19.08 -22.88
N ASP A 40 6.52 -18.20 -23.83
CA ASP A 40 5.50 -18.42 -24.88
C ASP A 40 5.72 -19.73 -25.66
N ILE A 41 6.98 -20.16 -25.80
CA ILE A 41 7.36 -21.43 -26.45
C ILE A 41 6.79 -22.69 -25.77
N THR A 42 6.35 -22.57 -24.51
CA THR A 42 5.78 -23.70 -23.76
C THR A 42 4.31 -23.96 -24.12
N GLY A 43 3.65 -23.04 -24.84
CA GLY A 43 2.23 -23.16 -25.21
C GLY A 43 1.25 -22.97 -24.05
N ALA A 44 1.75 -22.77 -22.83
CA ALA A 44 0.97 -22.45 -21.64
C ALA A 44 1.25 -21.01 -21.21
N GLY A 45 0.23 -20.27 -20.74
CA GLY A 45 0.39 -18.85 -20.38
C GLY A 45 1.04 -18.61 -19.02
N SER A 46 0.70 -19.43 -18.01
CA SER A 46 1.24 -19.28 -16.66
C SER A 46 1.04 -20.53 -15.81
N ILE A 47 1.87 -20.70 -14.78
CA ILE A 47 1.68 -21.70 -13.72
C ILE A 47 1.53 -21.03 -12.36
N ILE A 48 0.68 -21.59 -11.50
CA ILE A 48 0.56 -21.14 -10.12
C ILE A 48 1.56 -21.91 -9.27
N GLY A 49 2.35 -21.20 -8.48
CA GLY A 49 3.31 -21.82 -7.58
C GLY A 49 3.60 -20.99 -6.35
N ASN A 50 4.40 -21.56 -5.46
CA ASN A 50 4.81 -20.89 -4.23
C ASN A 50 6.05 -20.03 -4.48
N LEU A 51 5.98 -18.74 -4.20
CA LEU A 51 7.09 -17.80 -4.21
C LEU A 51 7.62 -17.62 -2.78
N PRO A 52 8.89 -17.97 -2.50
CA PRO A 52 9.50 -17.77 -1.17
C PRO A 52 9.77 -16.30 -0.80
N ALA A 53 8.96 -15.38 -1.34
CA ALA A 53 8.86 -13.99 -0.93
C ALA A 53 8.26 -13.86 0.48
N VAL A 54 8.72 -12.84 1.19
CA VAL A 54 8.25 -12.51 2.53
C VAL A 54 7.58 -11.14 2.47
N ILE A 55 6.32 -11.09 2.85
CA ILE A 55 5.50 -9.88 2.89
C ILE A 55 5.20 -9.55 4.34
N ARG A 56 5.27 -8.27 4.69
CA ARG A 56 4.79 -7.72 5.95
C ARG A 56 3.58 -6.83 5.70
N ASN A 57 2.56 -7.02 6.53
CA ASN A 57 1.46 -6.08 6.67
C ASN A 57 1.35 -5.73 8.16
N ASN A 58 1.35 -4.44 8.48
CA ASN A 58 1.25 -3.96 9.84
C ASN A 58 0.46 -2.66 9.88
N GLY A 59 -0.06 -2.33 11.04
CA GLY A 59 -0.80 -1.09 11.19
C GLY A 59 -1.39 -0.89 12.56
N LEU A 60 -1.83 0.35 12.79
CA LEU A 60 -2.61 0.77 13.95
C LEU A 60 -4.08 0.89 13.55
N GLU A 61 -4.98 0.30 14.32
CA GLU A 61 -6.42 0.49 14.18
C GLU A 61 -6.95 1.18 15.43
N LEU A 62 -7.79 2.19 15.24
CA LEU A 62 -8.42 2.96 16.30
C LEU A 62 -9.93 2.97 16.07
N VAL A 63 -10.68 2.60 17.10
CA VAL A 63 -12.13 2.70 17.11
C VAL A 63 -12.55 3.51 18.33
N LEU A 64 -13.22 4.63 18.09
CA LEU A 64 -13.83 5.47 19.11
C LEU A 64 -15.33 5.40 18.97
N SER A 65 -16.01 4.96 20.02
CA SER A 65 -17.47 4.93 20.09
C SER A 65 -17.94 5.80 21.25
N THR A 66 -18.89 6.68 20.99
CA THR A 66 -19.56 7.48 22.02
C THR A 66 -21.05 7.21 21.97
N GLN A 67 -21.67 6.93 23.12
CA GLN A 67 -23.09 6.62 23.21
C GLN A 67 -23.78 7.40 24.34
N HIS A 68 -25.00 7.86 24.07
CA HIS A 68 -25.91 8.47 25.07
C HIS A 68 -25.25 9.60 25.89
N ILE A 69 -24.43 10.44 25.23
CA ILE A 69 -23.89 11.65 25.84
C ILE A 69 -25.03 12.68 25.83
N ARG A 70 -25.65 12.91 27.00
CA ARG A 70 -26.79 13.82 27.17
C ARG A 70 -26.36 15.10 27.86
N HIS A 71 -26.72 16.24 27.27
CA HIS A 71 -26.58 17.56 27.87
C HIS A 71 -27.84 18.39 27.60
N ASN A 72 -28.68 18.56 28.62
CA ASN A 72 -29.99 19.22 28.54
C ASN A 72 -30.88 18.64 27.43
N HIS A 73 -31.04 19.36 26.32
CA HIS A 73 -31.86 19.00 25.15
C HIS A 73 -31.03 18.38 24.00
N PHE A 74 -29.77 18.03 24.26
CA PHE A 74 -28.86 17.45 23.27
C PHE A 74 -28.47 16.02 23.66
N GLU A 75 -28.60 15.10 22.71
CA GLU A 75 -28.11 13.72 22.82
C GLU A 75 -27.17 13.43 21.65
N TRP A 76 -25.98 12.90 21.96
CA TRP A 76 -24.94 12.61 20.98
C TRP A 76 -24.52 11.16 21.01
N ALA A 77 -24.39 10.59 19.80
CA ALA A 77 -23.75 9.33 19.56
C ALA A 77 -22.86 9.44 18.31
N SER A 78 -21.69 8.81 18.33
CA SER A 78 -20.74 8.82 17.22
C SER A 78 -19.92 7.54 17.22
N SER A 79 -19.51 7.10 16.03
CA SER A 79 -18.62 5.97 15.85
C SER A 79 -17.59 6.35 14.79
N LEU A 80 -16.31 6.28 15.16
CA LEU A 80 -15.18 6.60 14.32
C LEU A 80 -14.29 5.37 14.23
N ASN A 81 -13.97 4.95 13.01
CA ASN A 81 -13.04 3.86 12.73
C ASN A 81 -11.93 4.41 11.83
N ILE A 82 -10.69 4.34 12.30
CA ILE A 82 -9.51 4.87 11.61
C ILE A 82 -8.44 3.79 11.60
N THR A 83 -7.91 3.49 10.41
CA THR A 83 -6.86 2.48 10.22
C THR A 83 -5.65 3.08 9.53
N PHE A 84 -4.48 2.83 10.11
CA PHE A 84 -3.17 3.19 9.58
C PHE A 84 -2.40 1.91 9.20
N GLY A 85 -2.77 1.30 8.07
CA GLY A 85 -2.12 0.10 7.54
C GLY A 85 -1.00 0.38 6.53
N ARG A 86 0.07 -0.40 6.60
CA ARG A 86 1.16 -0.43 5.61
C ARG A 86 1.40 -1.86 5.15
N ASN A 87 1.76 -1.99 3.89
CA ASN A 87 2.23 -3.24 3.32
C ASN A 87 3.66 -3.05 2.78
N GLN A 88 4.49 -4.08 2.91
CA GLN A 88 5.88 -4.02 2.48
C GLN A 88 6.37 -5.41 2.04
N LEU A 89 7.12 -5.43 0.95
CA LEU A 89 7.93 -6.58 0.58
C LEU A 89 9.21 -6.59 1.42
N LEU A 90 9.41 -7.64 2.22
CA LEU A 90 10.60 -7.77 3.06
C LEU A 90 11.71 -8.60 2.41
N ARG A 91 11.33 -9.55 1.56
CA ARG A 91 12.30 -10.39 0.85
C ARG A 91 11.71 -10.86 -0.48
N TYR A 92 12.48 -10.78 -1.53
CA TYR A 92 12.18 -11.33 -2.85
C TYR A 92 13.27 -12.34 -3.23
N PRO A 93 12.91 -13.60 -3.51
CA PRO A 93 13.89 -14.69 -3.59
C PRO A 93 14.74 -14.65 -4.87
N ASP A 94 14.20 -14.13 -5.97
CA ASP A 94 14.91 -14.06 -7.24
C ASP A 94 14.36 -12.90 -8.10
N PRO A 95 15.15 -11.83 -8.34
CA PRO A 95 14.73 -10.68 -9.14
C PRO A 95 14.49 -11.02 -10.62
N THR A 96 14.91 -12.19 -11.10
CA THR A 96 14.70 -12.64 -12.49
C THR A 96 13.32 -13.24 -12.72
N ILE A 97 12.59 -13.59 -11.65
CA ILE A 97 11.21 -14.04 -11.74
C ILE A 97 10.33 -12.83 -12.09
N PRO A 98 9.78 -12.74 -13.31
CA PRO A 98 8.93 -11.63 -13.71
C PRO A 98 7.55 -11.84 -13.09
N MET A 99 7.25 -11.11 -12.02
CA MET A 99 5.85 -10.94 -11.62
C MET A 99 5.23 -9.83 -12.45
N GLN A 100 3.96 -9.98 -12.83
CA GLN A 100 3.19 -9.06 -13.69
C GLN A 100 2.94 -7.69 -13.04
N THR A 101 4.01 -6.95 -12.76
CA THR A 101 3.97 -5.54 -12.39
C THR A 101 4.95 -4.83 -13.30
N SER A 102 4.52 -3.75 -13.94
CA SER A 102 5.28 -3.01 -14.96
C SER A 102 6.63 -2.45 -14.48
N ALA A 103 6.90 -2.48 -13.17
CA ALA A 103 8.12 -1.99 -12.57
C ALA A 103 8.76 -2.94 -11.54
N GLY A 104 8.24 -4.16 -11.43
CA GLY A 104 8.76 -5.17 -10.53
C GLY A 104 8.49 -4.90 -9.04
N PHE A 105 8.84 -5.90 -8.25
CA PHE A 105 8.78 -5.87 -6.80
C PHE A 105 10.14 -5.45 -6.24
N VAL A 106 10.15 -4.39 -5.42
CA VAL A 106 11.38 -3.90 -4.77
C VAL A 106 11.30 -4.16 -3.28
N GLU A 107 12.33 -4.80 -2.74
CA GLU A 107 12.45 -5.01 -1.31
C GLU A 107 12.44 -3.67 -0.57
N GLY A 108 11.72 -3.61 0.54
CA GLY A 108 11.54 -2.39 1.32
C GLY A 108 10.40 -1.50 0.83
N GLN A 109 9.80 -1.77 -0.33
CA GLN A 109 8.70 -0.96 -0.86
C GLN A 109 7.33 -1.64 -0.70
N ALA A 110 6.26 -0.86 -0.87
CA ALA A 110 4.88 -1.35 -0.80
C ALA A 110 4.55 -2.17 -2.05
N LEU A 111 3.80 -3.27 -1.90
CA LEU A 111 3.36 -4.08 -3.05
C LEU A 111 2.36 -3.35 -3.95
N SER A 112 1.68 -2.33 -3.41
CA SER A 112 0.69 -1.49 -4.10
C SER A 112 1.31 -0.27 -4.81
N GLN A 113 2.63 -0.25 -5.01
CA GLN A 113 3.26 0.90 -5.67
C GLN A 113 3.02 0.87 -7.17
N LEU A 114 2.79 2.04 -7.74
CA LEU A 114 2.75 2.27 -9.17
C LEU A 114 3.95 3.10 -9.58
N TYR A 115 4.64 2.71 -10.64
CA TYR A 115 5.65 3.57 -11.24
C TYR A 115 4.96 4.44 -12.28
N VAL A 116 5.08 5.75 -12.08
CA VAL A 116 4.47 6.75 -12.95
C VAL A 116 5.57 7.58 -13.60
N ALA A 117 5.39 7.91 -14.88
CA ALA A 117 6.31 8.79 -15.59
C ALA A 117 6.27 10.20 -14.98
N THR A 118 7.42 10.87 -14.93
CA THR A 118 7.51 12.26 -14.44
C THR A 118 7.00 13.21 -15.52
N ALA A 119 5.81 13.78 -15.32
CA ALA A 119 5.23 14.76 -16.25
C ALA A 119 5.98 16.11 -16.16
N MET A 120 6.34 16.67 -17.32
CA MET A 120 7.10 17.92 -17.46
C MET A 120 6.24 19.07 -18.02
N GLY A 121 4.95 18.82 -18.25
CA GLY A 121 3.99 19.80 -18.74
C GLY A 121 3.46 19.45 -20.13
N VAL A 122 3.06 20.49 -20.87
CA VAL A 122 2.51 20.38 -22.23
C VAL A 122 3.38 21.18 -23.17
N ASP A 123 3.74 20.59 -24.31
CA ASP A 123 4.43 21.31 -25.38
C ASP A 123 3.51 22.40 -25.95
N PRO A 124 3.88 23.69 -25.86
CA PRO A 124 3.04 24.78 -26.35
C PRO A 124 2.86 24.79 -27.88
N ALA A 125 3.76 24.14 -28.64
CA ALA A 125 3.67 24.09 -30.10
C ALA A 125 2.73 22.97 -30.59
N THR A 126 2.72 21.82 -29.92
CA THR A 126 1.98 20.63 -30.36
C THR A 126 0.77 20.29 -29.49
N GLY A 127 0.67 20.84 -28.28
CA GLY A 127 -0.38 20.52 -27.30
C GLY A 127 -0.26 19.14 -26.67
N THR A 128 0.87 18.44 -26.87
CA THR A 128 1.11 17.10 -26.35
C THR A 128 1.79 17.12 -24.97
N TYR A 129 1.55 16.10 -24.15
CA TYR A 129 2.21 15.96 -22.86
C TYR A 129 3.69 15.59 -23.02
N LEU A 130 4.53 16.29 -22.25
CA LEU A 130 5.96 16.03 -22.14
C LEU A 130 6.26 15.30 -20.82
N PHE A 131 7.23 14.40 -20.86
CA PHE A 131 7.69 13.59 -19.75
C PHE A 131 9.21 13.66 -19.65
N ALA A 132 9.79 13.30 -18.51
CA ALA A 132 11.24 13.31 -18.34
C ALA A 132 11.91 12.06 -18.93
N ASP A 133 13.03 12.25 -19.63
CA ASP A 133 14.00 11.21 -19.94
C ASP A 133 14.99 11.00 -18.77
N ALA A 134 16.00 10.13 -18.96
CA ALA A 134 16.97 9.77 -17.94
C ALA A 134 17.85 10.95 -17.48
N ASP A 135 18.03 11.96 -18.35
CA ASP A 135 18.80 13.17 -18.09
C ASP A 135 17.90 14.35 -17.65
N HIS A 136 16.62 14.08 -17.37
CA HIS A 136 15.61 15.04 -16.96
C HIS A 136 15.20 16.07 -18.03
N HIS A 137 15.38 15.73 -19.32
CA HIS A 137 14.90 16.56 -20.43
C HIS A 137 13.44 16.22 -20.79
N PRO A 138 12.66 17.20 -21.27
CA PRO A 138 11.29 16.95 -21.71
C PRO A 138 11.25 16.24 -23.06
N VAL A 139 10.60 15.08 -23.10
CA VAL A 139 10.40 14.25 -24.29
C VAL A 139 8.94 13.79 -24.40
N PRO A 140 8.45 13.44 -25.60
CA PRO A 140 7.13 12.84 -25.75
C PRO A 140 7.02 11.48 -25.03
N ALA A 141 5.79 11.03 -24.77
CA ALA A 141 5.49 9.87 -23.92
C ALA A 141 6.19 8.56 -24.34
N ASP A 142 6.36 8.34 -25.65
CA ASP A 142 7.02 7.16 -26.22
C ASP A 142 8.54 7.10 -25.96
N LYS A 143 9.14 8.24 -25.57
CA LYS A 143 10.56 8.37 -25.25
C LYS A 143 10.83 8.56 -23.76
N ALA A 144 9.78 8.61 -22.93
CA ALA A 144 9.92 8.77 -21.49
C ALA A 144 10.67 7.57 -20.88
N THR A 145 11.68 7.86 -20.05
CA THR A 145 12.46 6.82 -19.37
C THR A 145 12.53 7.04 -17.86
N GLU A 146 12.29 8.25 -17.36
CA GLU A 146 12.21 8.50 -15.93
C GLU A 146 10.83 8.07 -15.39
N SER A 147 10.83 7.27 -14.33
CA SER A 147 9.63 6.97 -13.55
C SER A 147 9.92 6.98 -12.06
N LYS A 148 8.89 7.29 -11.26
CA LYS A 148 8.99 7.32 -9.80
C LYS A 148 7.97 6.36 -9.19
N PRO A 149 8.34 5.61 -8.14
CA PRO A 149 7.39 4.80 -7.41
C PRO A 149 6.46 5.70 -6.60
N VAL A 150 5.16 5.50 -6.77
CA VAL A 150 4.10 6.14 -6.01
C VAL A 150 3.36 5.06 -5.26
N ASP A 151 3.49 5.07 -3.93
CA ASP A 151 2.63 4.26 -3.08
C ASP A 151 1.18 4.73 -3.23
N MET A 152 0.25 3.82 -3.45
CA MET A 152 -1.18 4.11 -3.52
C MET A 152 -1.83 4.24 -2.13
N ALA A 153 -1.12 3.92 -1.04
CA ALA A 153 -1.64 4.10 0.31
C ALA A 153 -1.99 5.58 0.56
N PRO A 154 -3.17 5.89 1.14
CA PRO A 154 -3.57 7.27 1.39
C PRO A 154 -2.53 8.08 2.17
N VAL A 155 -2.32 9.34 1.78
CA VAL A 155 -1.21 10.18 2.29
C VAL A 155 -1.32 10.46 3.81
N TRP A 156 -2.53 10.47 4.37
CA TRP A 156 -2.74 10.63 5.81
C TRP A 156 -2.23 9.44 6.64
N LEU A 157 -1.94 8.29 6.02
CA LEU A 157 -1.22 7.19 6.67
C LEU A 157 0.30 7.39 6.73
N ARG A 158 0.88 8.30 5.93
CA ARG A 158 2.34 8.43 5.79
C ARG A 158 2.97 9.44 6.74
N ARG A 159 2.18 10.35 7.33
CA ARG A 159 2.69 11.55 8.04
C ARG A 159 2.99 11.35 9.53
N LEU A 160 2.89 10.13 10.06
CA LEU A 160 3.11 9.84 11.48
C LEU A 160 4.54 9.35 11.81
N GLU A 161 5.45 9.33 10.84
CA GLU A 161 6.82 8.77 11.02
C GLU A 161 7.93 9.61 10.33
N GLN A 162 7.82 10.94 10.29
CA GLN A 162 8.97 11.83 10.01
C GLN A 162 9.32 12.68 11.23
#